data_AF-A0A2D9J0X9-F1
#
_entry.id   AF-A0A2D9J0X9-F1
#
_cell.length_a   1.000
_cell.length_b   1.000
_cell.length_c   1.000
_cell.angle_alpha   90.00
_cell.angle_beta   90.00
_cell.angle_gamma   90.00
#
_symmetry.space_group_name_H-M   'P 1'
#
loop_
_entity.id
_entity.type
_entity.pdbx_description
1 polymer ?
#
loop_
_entity_poly.entity_id
_entity_poly.type
_entity_poly.pdbx_seq_one_letter_code
_entity_poly.pdbx_strand_id
1 'polypeptide(L)'
;MKRRIQALKKNIEEMSKEKTSSKNGGAVQNSKGFNRRRFNHWLAASSIAGASGAVFGKQTAGNNHVAVIGAGIVGSSIAYHLSKLGVRVTLIERETVASGASHGTFAWINATWAKQP
;
A
#
# COMPACT_ATOMS: atom_id res chain seq x y z
N MET A 1 44.75 -16.26 -43.90
CA MET A 1 43.35 -16.66 -43.62
C MET A 1 42.94 -16.50 -42.15
N LYS A 2 43.75 -16.96 -41.17
CA LYS A 2 43.42 -16.92 -39.72
C LYS A 2 43.13 -15.52 -39.14
N ARG A 3 43.86 -14.47 -39.57
CA ARG A 3 43.67 -13.07 -39.09
C ARG A 3 42.28 -12.50 -39.40
N ARG A 4 41.69 -12.87 -40.54
CA ARG A 4 40.38 -12.36 -41.00
C ARG A 4 39.23 -13.01 -40.21
N ILE A 5 39.39 -14.27 -39.81
CA ILE A 5 38.45 -14.98 -38.94
C ILE A 5 38.46 -14.39 -37.52
N GLN A 6 39.65 -14.00 -37.04
CA GLN A 6 39.79 -13.43 -35.69
C GLN A 6 39.20 -12.02 -35.58
N ALA A 7 39.34 -11.20 -36.64
CA ALA A 7 38.69 -9.89 -36.72
C ALA A 7 37.15 -9.99 -36.75
N LEU A 8 36.61 -10.96 -37.51
CA LEU A 8 35.17 -11.20 -37.55
C LEU A 8 34.61 -11.66 -36.20
N LYS A 9 35.32 -12.56 -35.49
CA LYS A 9 34.92 -12.98 -34.14
C LYS A 9 34.91 -11.81 -33.15
N LYS A 10 35.91 -10.93 -33.22
CA LYS A 10 35.99 -9.75 -32.35
C LYS A 10 34.82 -8.79 -32.59
N ASN A 11 34.48 -8.53 -33.86
CA ASN A 11 33.33 -7.66 -34.20
C ASN A 11 32.00 -8.27 -33.76
N ILE A 12 31.85 -9.61 -33.82
CA ILE A 12 30.65 -10.31 -33.35
C ILE A 12 30.51 -10.21 -31.82
N GLU A 13 31.62 -10.32 -31.08
CA GLU A 13 31.63 -10.14 -29.63
C GLU A 13 31.32 -8.68 -29.22
N GLU A 14 31.87 -7.69 -29.93
CA GLU A 14 31.56 -6.27 -29.69
C GLU A 14 30.07 -5.96 -29.97
N MET A 15 29.52 -6.47 -31.08
CA MET A 15 28.08 -6.39 -31.37
C MET A 15 27.21 -7.07 -30.31
N SER A 16 27.68 -8.17 -29.72
CA SER A 16 26.96 -8.86 -28.63
C SER A 16 26.95 -8.03 -27.35
N LYS A 17 28.05 -7.33 -27.04
CA LYS A 17 28.15 -6.48 -25.84
C LYS A 17 27.31 -5.20 -25.99
N GLU A 18 27.23 -4.63 -27.19
CA GLU A 18 26.43 -3.44 -27.47
C GLU A 18 24.92 -3.73 -27.35
N LYS A 19 24.46 -4.89 -27.83
CA LYS A 19 23.05 -5.33 -27.65
C LYS A 19 22.66 -5.61 -26.20
N THR A 20 23.62 -5.97 -25.33
CA THR A 20 23.35 -6.15 -23.90
C THR A 20 23.37 -4.84 -23.10
N SER A 21 23.98 -3.77 -23.63
CA SER A 21 24.05 -2.47 -22.96
C SER A 21 22.84 -1.58 -23.29
N SER A 22 22.20 -1.77 -24.45
CA SER A 22 20.97 -1.06 -24.81
C SER A 22 19.71 -1.79 -24.33
N LYS A 23 19.53 -1.86 -23.01
CA LYS A 23 18.22 -2.05 -22.37
C LYS A 23 17.78 -0.77 -21.64
N ASN A 24 17.90 0.37 -22.32
CA ASN A 24 17.03 1.52 -22.06
C ASN A 24 15.67 1.25 -22.75
N GLY A 25 14.97 0.23 -22.26
CA GLY A 25 13.59 -0.05 -22.61
C GLY A 25 12.71 0.60 -21.55
N GLY A 26 11.91 1.57 -21.99
CA GLY A 26 11.15 2.49 -21.16
C GLY A 26 10.39 1.85 -19.99
N ALA A 27 10.19 2.67 -18.97
CA ALA A 27 9.26 2.43 -17.88
C ALA A 27 7.97 1.82 -18.43
N VAL A 28 7.81 0.51 -18.24
CA VAL A 28 6.51 -0.13 -18.31
C VAL A 28 5.73 0.45 -17.14
N GLN A 29 5.01 1.54 -17.40
CA GLN A 29 3.94 2.00 -16.54
C GLN A 29 2.84 0.94 -16.58
N ASN A 30 3.02 -0.13 -15.80
CA ASN A 30 1.94 -1.04 -15.50
C ASN A 30 1.02 -0.35 -14.48
N SER A 31 0.04 0.38 -15.02
CA SER A 31 -1.14 0.80 -14.30
C SER A 31 -1.95 -0.45 -13.95
N LYS A 32 -1.89 -0.90 -12.68
CA LYS A 32 -2.99 -1.56 -11.91
C LYS A 32 -2.49 -2.08 -10.56
N GLY A 33 -1.83 -1.24 -9.78
CA GLY A 33 -1.49 -1.60 -8.41
C GLY A 33 -1.05 -0.39 -7.61
N PHE A 34 -1.78 -0.11 -6.53
CA PHE A 34 -1.35 0.88 -5.56
C PHE A 34 0.00 0.47 -4.98
N ASN A 35 1.04 1.26 -5.27
CA ASN A 35 2.41 0.90 -4.95
C ASN A 35 2.64 1.11 -3.44
N ARG A 36 2.47 0.04 -2.66
CA ARG A 36 2.48 0.04 -1.18
C ARG A 36 3.73 0.71 -0.60
N ARG A 37 4.87 0.61 -1.28
CA ARG A 37 6.13 1.26 -0.88
C ARG A 37 6.06 2.78 -1.01
N ARG A 38 5.49 3.28 -2.11
CA ARG A 38 5.25 4.72 -2.30
C ARG A 38 4.21 5.21 -1.29
N PHE A 39 3.15 4.44 -1.05
CA PHE A 39 2.15 4.79 -0.03
C PHE A 39 2.73 4.87 1.37
N ASN A 40 3.52 3.88 1.81
CA ASN A 40 4.17 3.90 3.12
C ASN A 40 5.16 5.06 3.23
N HIS A 41 5.82 5.43 2.13
CA HIS A 41 6.71 6.60 2.09
C HIS A 41 5.92 7.91 2.26
N TRP A 42 4.74 8.02 1.63
CA TRP A 42 3.81 9.14 1.85
C TRP A 42 3.26 9.17 3.28
N LEU A 43 2.86 8.02 3.84
CA LEU A 43 2.38 7.90 5.23
C LEU A 43 3.46 8.33 6.24
N ALA A 44 4.69 7.87 6.04
CA ALA A 44 5.82 8.22 6.88
C ALA A 44 6.19 9.71 6.75
N ALA A 45 6.08 10.28 5.55
CA ALA A 45 6.31 11.72 5.33
C ALA A 45 5.27 12.58 6.07
N SER A 46 4.00 12.16 6.13
CA SER A 46 2.96 12.84 6.91
C SER A 46 3.17 12.78 8.43
N SER A 47 3.94 11.80 8.94
CA SER A 47 4.27 11.72 10.37
C SER A 47 5.46 12.58 10.79
N ILE A 48 6.32 13.02 9.87
CA ILE A 48 7.55 13.77 10.20
C ILE A 48 7.41 15.28 9.89
N ALA A 49 6.56 15.67 8.93
CA ALA A 49 6.34 17.06 8.57
C ALA A 49 4.97 17.58 9.09
N GLY A 50 4.90 17.93 10.38
CA GLY A 50 4.03 19.04 10.84
C GLY A 50 2.53 18.78 11.04
N ALA A 51 2.08 17.57 11.36
CA ALA A 51 0.64 17.28 11.39
C ALA A 51 0.05 16.84 12.75
N SER A 52 0.79 16.90 13.86
CA SER A 52 0.22 16.52 15.17
C SER A 52 -0.95 17.42 15.62
N GLY A 53 -1.04 18.67 15.13
CA GLY A 53 -2.17 19.57 15.42
C GLY A 53 -3.23 19.71 14.32
N ALA A 54 -2.93 19.29 13.08
CA ALA A 54 -3.82 19.42 11.93
C ALA A 54 -4.49 18.09 11.54
N VAL A 55 -3.85 16.95 11.82
CA VAL A 55 -4.44 15.60 11.61
C VAL A 55 -5.33 15.22 12.78
N PHE A 56 -4.96 15.64 13.99
CA PHE A 56 -5.85 15.61 15.14
C PHE A 56 -6.46 17.00 15.29
N GLY A 57 -7.47 17.29 14.46
CA GLY A 57 -8.21 18.55 14.56
C GLY A 57 -8.63 18.81 16.01
N LYS A 58 -8.48 20.06 16.45
CA LYS A 58 -8.88 20.55 17.79
C LYS A 58 -10.25 19.99 18.16
N GLN A 59 -10.28 19.01 19.07
CA GLN A 59 -11.51 18.43 19.60
C GLN A 59 -12.28 19.56 20.29
N THR A 60 -13.34 20.04 19.66
CA THR A 60 -14.26 20.98 20.29
C THR A 60 -15.10 20.18 21.28
N ALA A 61 -15.25 20.69 22.50
CA ALA A 61 -16.00 20.05 23.58
C ALA A 61 -17.53 20.12 23.35
N GLY A 62 -17.99 19.79 22.14
CA GLY A 62 -19.39 19.76 21.76
C GLY A 62 -19.68 18.47 21.01
N ASN A 63 -20.79 17.80 21.38
CA ASN A 63 -21.46 16.71 20.66
C ASN A 63 -20.62 16.02 19.58
N ASN A 64 -19.56 15.30 19.98
CA ASN A 64 -18.62 14.68 19.06
C ASN A 64 -19.36 13.70 18.13
N HIS A 65 -19.44 14.04 16.85
CA HIS A 65 -19.97 13.18 15.80
C HIS A 65 -18.82 12.63 14.98
N VAL A 66 -18.65 11.31 15.01
CA VAL A 66 -17.54 10.61 14.35
C VAL A 66 -18.03 9.97 13.05
N ALA A 67 -17.32 10.22 11.95
CA ALA A 67 -17.49 9.47 10.71
C ALA A 67 -16.45 8.32 10.66
N VAL A 68 -16.91 7.10 10.42
CA VAL A 68 -16.06 5.92 10.21
C VAL A 68 -16.19 5.51 8.74
N ILE A 69 -15.09 5.53 8.00
CA ILE A 69 -15.06 5.17 6.58
C ILE A 69 -14.53 3.73 6.43
N GLY A 70 -15.38 2.85 5.91
CA GLY A 70 -15.17 1.42 5.72
C GLY A 70 -15.93 0.57 6.75
N ALA A 71 -16.93 -0.19 6.30
CA ALA A 71 -17.72 -1.12 7.12
C ALA A 71 -17.19 -2.57 7.05
N GLY A 72 -15.87 -2.73 7.02
CA GLY A 72 -15.22 -4.01 7.29
C GLY A 72 -15.24 -4.38 8.78
N ILE A 73 -14.62 -5.50 9.17
CA ILE A 73 -14.60 -5.97 10.56
C ILE A 73 -14.01 -4.94 11.53
N VAL A 74 -12.94 -4.24 11.11
CA VAL A 74 -12.27 -3.22 11.93
C VAL A 74 -13.14 -1.98 12.08
N GLY A 75 -13.64 -1.41 10.97
CA GLY A 75 -14.46 -0.20 11.02
C GLY A 75 -15.81 -0.40 11.71
N SER A 76 -16.44 -1.57 11.51
CA SER A 76 -17.67 -1.94 12.23
C SER A 76 -17.42 -2.08 13.74
N SER A 77 -16.29 -2.67 14.14
CA SER A 77 -15.90 -2.77 15.56
C SER A 77 -15.70 -1.38 16.17
N ILE A 78 -14.97 -0.49 15.50
CA ILE A 78 -14.77 0.89 15.96
C ILE A 78 -16.12 1.61 16.12
N ALA A 79 -16.99 1.56 15.10
CA ALA A 79 -18.30 2.19 15.15
C ALA A 79 -19.18 1.65 16.27
N TYR A 80 -19.17 0.33 16.49
CA TYR A 80 -19.89 -0.33 17.57
C TYR A 80 -19.41 0.15 18.95
N HIS A 81 -18.10 0.13 19.20
CA HIS A 81 -17.55 0.56 20.49
C HIS A 81 -17.76 2.05 20.76
N LEU A 82 -17.64 2.90 19.76
CA LEU A 82 -17.93 4.34 19.88
C LEU A 82 -19.42 4.59 20.16
N SER A 83 -20.31 3.90 19.45
CA SER A 83 -21.76 4.00 19.68
C SER A 83 -22.13 3.54 21.09
N LYS A 84 -21.50 2.47 21.59
CA LYS A 84 -21.70 1.98 22.97
C LYS A 84 -21.27 3.00 24.03
N LEU A 85 -20.30 3.86 23.72
CA LEU A 85 -19.86 4.97 24.58
C LEU A 85 -20.74 6.23 24.46
N GLY A 86 -21.85 6.16 23.71
CA GLY A 86 -22.76 7.30 23.52
C GLY A 86 -22.28 8.33 22.51
N VAL A 87 -21.24 8.01 21.73
CA VAL A 87 -20.76 8.86 20.65
C VAL A 87 -21.70 8.74 19.46
N ARG A 88 -22.07 9.86 18.83
CA ARG A 88 -22.82 9.82 17.57
C ARG A 88 -21.87 9.35 16.47
N VAL A 89 -22.22 8.29 15.76
CA VAL A 89 -21.37 7.72 14.70
C VAL A 89 -22.14 7.61 13.39
N THR A 90 -21.47 7.98 12.29
CA THR A 90 -21.89 7.62 10.93
C THR A 90 -20.88 6.65 10.34
N LEU A 91 -21.30 5.43 10.06
CA LEU A 91 -20.50 4.42 9.37
C LEU A 91 -20.81 4.47 7.86
N ILE A 92 -19.79 4.62 7.02
CA ILE A 92 -19.91 4.76 5.57
C ILE A 92 -19.18 3.61 4.89
N GLU A 93 -19.83 2.92 3.97
CA GLU A 93 -19.25 1.91 3.11
C GLU A 93 -19.68 2.17 1.67
N ARG A 94 -18.81 1.84 0.71
CA ARG A 94 -19.05 2.10 -0.72
C ARG A 94 -20.09 1.13 -1.29
N GLU A 95 -19.99 -0.13 -0.91
CA GLU A 95 -20.85 -1.22 -1.37
C GLU A 95 -21.76 -1.67 -0.22
N THR A 96 -21.73 -2.96 0.15
CA THR A 96 -22.42 -3.49 1.33
C THR A 96 -21.46 -3.66 2.50
N VAL A 97 -22.01 -3.75 3.71
CA VAL A 97 -21.24 -4.09 4.92
C VAL A 97 -20.38 -5.34 4.67
N ALA A 98 -19.14 -5.29 5.13
CA ALA A 98 -18.12 -6.33 5.00
C ALA A 98 -17.72 -6.74 3.57
N SER A 99 -18.26 -6.13 2.50
CA SER A 99 -18.08 -6.53 1.08
C SER A 99 -16.63 -6.71 0.60
N GLY A 100 -15.66 -6.02 1.21
CA GLY A 100 -14.23 -6.14 0.88
C GLY A 100 -13.56 -7.39 1.48
N ALA A 101 -12.34 -7.20 1.99
CA ALA A 101 -11.54 -8.29 2.57
C ALA A 101 -12.22 -9.06 3.70
N SER A 102 -13.18 -8.43 4.40
CA SER A 102 -13.92 -9.06 5.49
C SER A 102 -14.94 -10.11 5.01
N HIS A 103 -15.43 -10.04 3.77
CA HIS A 103 -16.33 -11.05 3.20
C HIS A 103 -15.55 -12.25 2.66
N GLY A 104 -14.41 -12.01 2.03
CA GLY A 104 -13.59 -13.05 1.38
C GLY A 104 -12.62 -13.80 2.29
N THR A 105 -12.70 -13.62 3.61
CA THR A 105 -11.81 -14.28 4.58
C THR A 105 -12.54 -15.42 5.30
N PHE A 106 -11.86 -16.54 5.54
CA PHE A 106 -12.34 -17.60 6.42
C PHE A 106 -12.36 -17.17 7.91
N ALA A 107 -11.90 -15.95 8.21
CA ALA A 107 -11.78 -15.37 9.55
C ALA A 107 -11.00 -16.29 10.51
N TRP A 108 -9.93 -16.93 10.01
CA TRP A 108 -9.06 -17.76 10.84
C TRP A 108 -8.36 -16.90 11.90
N ILE A 109 -8.82 -16.99 13.14
CA ILE A 109 -8.22 -16.31 14.28
C ILE A 109 -7.12 -17.22 14.82
N ASN A 110 -5.88 -16.96 14.44
CA ASN A 110 -4.71 -17.59 15.07
C ASN A 110 -3.98 -16.57 15.93
N ALA A 111 -3.92 -16.83 17.23
CA ALA A 111 -3.00 -16.14 18.12
C ALA A 111 -1.67 -16.91 18.14
N THR A 112 -0.86 -16.78 17.09
CA THR A 112 0.47 -17.38 17.11
C THR A 112 1.37 -16.59 18.05
N TRP A 113 1.95 -17.29 19.02
CA TRP A 113 3.00 -16.76 19.88
C TRP A 113 4.21 -16.29 19.05
N ALA A 114 4.92 -15.27 19.54
CA ALA A 114 6.16 -14.84 18.90
C ALA A 114 7.14 -16.02 18.87
N LYS A 115 7.63 -16.36 17.68
CA LYS A 115 8.66 -17.39 17.52
C LYS A 115 9.92 -16.88 18.22
N GLN A 116 10.26 -17.47 19.36
CA GLN A 116 11.52 -17.17 20.04
C GLN A 116 12.68 -17.57 19.10
N PRO A 117 13.75 -16.75 19.05
CA PRO A 117 14.88 -16.95 18.14
C PRO A 117 15.58 -18.29 18.35
#